data_AF-A0A952C3C6-F1
#
_entry.id   AF-A0A952C3C6-F1
#
_cell.length_a   1.000
_cell.length_b   1.000
_cell.length_c   1.000
_cell.angle_alpha   90.00
_cell.angle_beta   90.00
_cell.angle_gamma   90.00
#
_symmetry.space_group_name_H-M   'P 1'
#
loop_
_entity.id
_entity.type
_entity.pdbx_description
1 polymer ?
#
loop_
_entity_poly.entity_id
_entity_poly.type
_entity_poly.pdbx_seq_one_letter_code
_entity_poly.pdbx_strand_id
1 'polypeptide(L)'
;VEGEQQRLALRFLEYAAGAEAQSRLLASLALPPANSTVALDNYPLVRTILGQAQNAQVLRNERGLLTIIAMGDLAFGRVLVDGDAPEEVIPELLAELVQQLPELATPTPTPAPIQTITPTTPATPLPEIAPDGTTSPAAEN
;
A
#
# COMPACT_ATOMS: atom_id res chain seq x y z
N VAL A 1 -5.52 -25.13 36.75
CA VAL A 1 -4.33 -25.01 35.88
C VAL A 1 -4.56 -23.98 34.78
N GLU A 2 -5.68 -24.01 34.05
CA GLU A 2 -5.98 -23.03 32.99
C GLU A 2 -6.00 -21.56 33.46
N GLY A 3 -6.63 -21.25 34.61
CA GLY A 3 -6.66 -19.86 35.12
C GLY A 3 -5.30 -19.30 35.55
N GLU A 4 -4.38 -20.16 36.00
CA GLU A 4 -3.02 -19.74 36.36
C GLU A 4 -2.18 -19.45 35.11
N GLN A 5 -2.29 -20.31 34.09
CA GLN A 5 -1.64 -20.10 32.80
C GLN A 5 -2.15 -18.85 32.10
N GLN A 6 -3.46 -18.60 32.15
CA GLN A 6 -4.04 -17.37 31.60
C GLN A 6 -3.49 -16.11 32.28
N ARG A 7 -3.40 -16.12 33.62
CA ARG A 7 -2.82 -15.00 34.38
C ARG A 7 -1.35 -14.76 34.02
N LEU A 8 -0.56 -15.83 33.89
CA LEU A 8 0.84 -15.73 33.48
C LEU A 8 0.97 -15.20 32.05
N ALA A 9 0.11 -15.65 31.13
CA ALA A 9 0.08 -15.15 29.76
C ALA A 9 -0.23 -13.65 29.71
N LEU A 10 -1.23 -13.18 30.46
CA LEU A 10 -1.55 -11.75 30.54
C LEU A 10 -0.37 -10.93 31.08
N ARG A 11 0.26 -11.40 32.15
CA ARG A 11 1.43 -10.73 32.73
C ARG A 11 2.61 -10.66 31.75
N PHE A 12 2.80 -11.73 30.97
CA PHE A 12 3.82 -11.74 29.93
C PHE A 12 3.49 -10.74 28.81
N LEU A 13 2.23 -10.67 28.37
CA LEU A 13 1.81 -9.71 27.34
C LEU A 13 2.02 -8.26 27.78
N GLU A 14 1.70 -7.94 29.03
CA GLU A 14 1.96 -6.62 29.62
C GLU A 14 3.47 -6.28 29.59
N TYR A 15 4.31 -7.23 30.00
CA TYR A 15 5.76 -7.07 29.91
C TYR A 15 6.24 -6.89 28.46
N ALA A 16 5.80 -7.77 27.56
CA ALA A 16 6.22 -7.79 26.16
C ALA A 16 5.79 -6.54 25.39
N ALA A 17 4.65 -5.94 25.74
CA ALA A 17 4.19 -4.66 25.20
C ALA A 17 4.87 -3.44 25.85
N GLY A 18 5.58 -3.63 26.96
CA GLY A 18 6.31 -2.58 27.66
C GLY A 18 7.48 -2.02 26.86
N ALA A 19 7.82 -0.76 27.13
CA ALA A 19 8.88 -0.04 26.41
C ALA A 19 10.24 -0.75 26.48
N GLU A 20 10.57 -1.34 27.63
CA GLU A 20 11.83 -2.05 27.83
C GLU A 20 11.94 -3.30 26.96
N ALA A 21 10.92 -4.17 26.96
CA ALA A 21 10.92 -5.38 26.15
C ALA A 21 10.92 -5.06 24.65
N GLN A 22 10.11 -4.07 24.23
CA GLN A 22 10.07 -3.60 22.85
C GLN A 22 11.40 -2.95 22.42
N SER A 23 12.09 -2.23 23.31
CA SER A 23 13.43 -1.66 23.02
C SER A 23 14.47 -2.76 22.80
N ARG A 24 14.42 -3.84 23.60
CA ARG A 24 15.29 -5.01 23.41
C ARG A 24 14.99 -5.74 22.10
N LEU A 25 13.71 -5.84 21.74
CA LEU A 25 13.29 -6.44 20.46
C LEU A 25 13.78 -5.61 19.26
N LEU A 26 13.64 -4.28 19.34
CA LEU A 26 14.17 -3.36 18.34
C LEU A 26 15.70 -3.51 18.18
N ALA A 27 16.44 -3.58 19.30
CA ALA A 27 17.89 -3.72 19.27
C ALA A 27 18.37 -5.06 18.69
N SER A 28 17.57 -6.12 18.83
CA SER A 28 17.95 -7.48 18.38
C SER A 28 17.52 -7.78 16.95
N LEU A 29 16.33 -7.34 16.54
CA LEU A 29 15.72 -7.71 15.26
C LEU A 29 15.51 -6.52 14.31
N ALA A 30 15.77 -5.29 14.76
CA ALA A 30 15.50 -4.06 14.00
C ALA A 30 14.04 -3.96 13.51
N LEU A 31 13.09 -4.52 14.26
CA LEU A 31 11.67 -4.45 13.95
C LEU A 31 11.03 -3.17 14.53
N PRO A 32 10.10 -2.54 13.81
CA PRO A 32 9.30 -1.44 14.36
C PRO A 32 8.59 -1.84 15.66
N PRO A 33 8.80 -1.11 16.77
CA PRO A 33 8.10 -1.39 18.01
C PRO A 33 6.62 -0.98 17.89
N ALA A 34 5.73 -1.76 18.47
CA ALA A 34 4.31 -1.39 18.57
C ALA A 34 4.08 -0.32 19.65
N ASN A 35 5.00 -0.21 20.62
CA ASN A 35 4.94 0.79 21.68
C ASN A 35 5.61 2.09 21.22
N SER A 36 4.82 3.17 21.11
CA SER A 36 5.26 4.48 20.63
C SER A 36 6.24 5.21 21.56
N THR A 37 6.41 4.75 22.81
CA THR A 37 7.35 5.35 23.76
C THR A 37 8.80 4.90 23.55
N VAL A 38 9.02 3.88 22.70
CA VAL A 38 10.37 3.40 22.37
C VAL A 38 11.07 4.40 21.45
N ALA A 39 12.22 4.89 21.87
CA ALA A 39 13.03 5.83 21.09
C ALA A 39 13.63 5.16 19.85
N LEU A 40 13.55 5.84 18.71
CA LEU A 40 13.99 5.33 17.39
C LEU A 40 15.17 6.10 16.81
N ASP A 41 15.78 7.02 17.56
CA ASP A 41 16.78 7.96 17.04
C ASP A 41 17.99 7.26 16.39
N ASN A 42 18.37 6.12 16.94
CA ASN A 42 19.49 5.30 16.45
C ASN A 42 19.08 4.27 15.38
N TYR A 43 17.80 4.26 14.94
CA TYR A 43 17.24 3.27 14.02
C TYR A 43 16.58 3.95 12.80
N PRO A 44 17.36 4.62 11.93
CA PRO A 44 16.82 5.41 10.82
C PRO A 44 16.00 4.58 9.83
N LEU A 45 16.42 3.35 9.53
CA LEU A 45 15.68 2.46 8.63
C LEU A 45 14.31 2.09 9.21
N VAL A 46 14.24 1.82 10.51
CA VAL A 46 12.98 1.52 11.22
C VAL A 46 12.05 2.73 11.18
N ARG A 47 12.59 3.94 11.35
CA ARG A 47 11.82 5.19 11.19
C ARG A 47 11.27 5.33 9.77
N THR A 48 12.05 5.02 8.74
CA THR A 48 11.58 5.03 7.35
C THR A 48 10.45 4.03 7.13
N ILE A 49 10.58 2.79 7.63
CA ILE A 49 9.52 1.78 7.53
C ILE A 49 8.24 2.26 8.22
N LEU A 50 8.33 2.82 9.43
CA LEU A 50 7.17 3.38 10.11
C LEU A 50 6.55 4.56 9.36
N GLY A 51 7.36 5.40 8.71
CA GLY A 51 6.88 6.47 7.83
C GLY A 51 6.09 5.93 6.64
N GLN A 52 6.55 4.85 6.02
CA GLN A 52 5.81 4.17 4.95
C GLN A 52 4.53 3.50 5.47
N ALA A 53 4.60 2.89 6.66
CA ALA A 53 3.47 2.23 7.29
C ALA A 53 2.29 3.18 7.57
N GLN A 54 2.53 4.49 7.71
CA GLN A 54 1.46 5.49 7.84
C GLN A 54 0.55 5.57 6.60
N ASN A 55 1.06 5.16 5.43
CA ASN A 55 0.29 5.10 4.19
C ASN A 55 -0.15 3.67 3.84
N ALA A 56 0.24 2.69 4.66
CA ALA A 56 -0.12 1.30 4.44
C ALA A 56 -1.56 1.03 4.89
N GLN A 57 -2.19 0.04 4.26
CA GLN A 57 -3.45 -0.50 4.74
C GLN A 57 -3.18 -1.70 5.64
N VAL A 58 -3.88 -1.75 6.78
CA VAL A 58 -3.79 -2.90 7.68
C VAL A 58 -4.52 -4.08 7.05
N LEU A 59 -3.81 -5.20 6.85
CA LEU A 59 -4.42 -6.45 6.47
C LEU A 59 -5.35 -6.91 7.60
N ARG A 60 -6.65 -6.98 7.29
CA ARG A 60 -7.64 -7.46 8.25
C ARG A 60 -7.55 -8.98 8.32
N ASN A 61 -7.69 -9.53 9.52
CA ASN A 61 -7.76 -10.98 9.73
C ASN A 61 -9.14 -11.49 9.30
N GLU A 62 -9.37 -11.50 7.99
CA GLU A 62 -10.58 -11.99 7.37
C GLU A 62 -10.43 -13.47 7.01
N ARG A 63 -11.56 -14.17 6.99
CA ARG A 63 -11.60 -15.54 6.48
C ARG A 63 -11.13 -15.50 5.02
N GLY A 64 -10.21 -16.39 4.66
CA GLY A 64 -9.68 -16.46 3.30
C GLY A 64 -8.46 -15.57 3.01
N LEU A 65 -7.95 -14.78 3.97
CA LEU A 65 -6.76 -13.94 3.75
C LEU A 65 -5.55 -14.74 3.20
N LEU A 66 -5.30 -15.93 3.72
CA LEU A 66 -4.21 -16.79 3.23
C LEU A 66 -4.42 -17.24 1.78
N THR A 67 -5.67 -17.50 1.38
CA THR A 67 -6.03 -17.83 -0.01
C THR A 67 -5.77 -16.64 -0.93
N ILE A 68 -6.15 -15.42 -0.50
CA ILE A 68 -5.89 -14.19 -1.26
C ILE A 68 -4.38 -14.00 -1.46
N ILE A 69 -3.57 -14.20 -0.41
CA ILE A 69 -2.11 -14.10 -0.48
C ILE A 69 -1.53 -15.15 -1.44
N ALA A 70 -1.96 -16.41 -1.34
CA ALA A 70 -1.51 -17.48 -2.22
C ALA A 70 -1.86 -17.21 -3.69
N MET A 71 -3.05 -16.65 -3.95
CA MET A 71 -3.47 -16.28 -5.30
C MET A 71 -2.60 -15.14 -5.87
N GLY A 72 -2.22 -14.18 -5.03
CA GLY A 72 -1.28 -13.12 -5.40
C GLY A 72 0.12 -13.65 -5.74
N ASP A 73 0.61 -14.65 -4.99
CA ASP A 73 1.90 -15.29 -5.26
C ASP A 73 1.89 -16.07 -6.58
N LEU A 74 0.78 -16.75 -6.88
CA LEU A 74 0.58 -17.42 -8.18
C LEU A 74 0.55 -16.41 -9.34
N ALA A 75 -0.17 -15.29 -9.17
CA ALA A 75 -0.20 -14.22 -10.16
C ALA A 75 1.19 -13.64 -10.41
N PHE A 76 1.96 -13.41 -9.35
CA PHE A 76 3.34 -12.95 -9.43
C PHE A 76 4.21 -13.92 -10.23
N GLY A 77 4.13 -15.23 -9.93
CA GLY A 77 4.86 -16.26 -10.64
C GLY A 77 4.54 -16.26 -12.14
N ARG A 78 3.25 -16.34 -12.49
CA ARG A 78 2.83 -16.41 -13.89
C ARG A 78 3.25 -15.17 -14.70
N VAL A 79 3.07 -13.98 -14.15
CA VAL A 79 3.36 -12.74 -14.89
C VAL A 79 4.87 -12.43 -14.93
N LEU A 80 5.56 -12.53 -13.79
CA LEU A 80 6.95 -12.07 -13.70
C LEU A 80 8.00 -13.17 -13.93
N VAL A 81 7.63 -14.44 -13.75
CA VAL A 81 8.53 -15.58 -13.97
C VAL A 81 8.24 -16.25 -15.30
N ASP A 82 6.97 -16.58 -15.56
CA ASP A 82 6.58 -17.32 -16.78
C ASP A 82 6.34 -16.41 -17.98
N GLY A 83 6.12 -15.11 -17.75
CA GLY A 83 5.94 -14.10 -18.79
C GLY A 83 4.53 -14.06 -19.39
N ASP A 84 3.55 -14.64 -18.69
CA ASP A 84 2.15 -14.55 -19.08
C ASP A 84 1.65 -13.09 -19.06
N ALA A 85 0.72 -12.77 -19.95
CA ALA A 85 0.15 -11.42 -20.03
C ALA A 85 -0.73 -11.13 -18.80
N PRO A 86 -0.52 -10.02 -18.07
CA PRO A 86 -1.28 -9.71 -16.86
C PRO A 86 -2.79 -9.56 -17.12
N GLU A 87 -3.17 -9.08 -18.30
CA GLU A 87 -4.57 -8.96 -18.73
C GLU A 87 -5.29 -10.31 -18.88
N GLU A 88 -4.56 -11.41 -18.99
CA GLU A 88 -5.13 -12.77 -19.06
C GLU A 88 -5.12 -13.44 -17.69
N VAL A 89 -3.99 -13.35 -16.98
CA VAL A 89 -3.77 -14.01 -15.68
C VAL A 89 -4.65 -13.43 -14.59
N ILE A 90 -4.73 -12.10 -14.48
CA ILE A 90 -5.40 -11.45 -13.34
C ILE A 90 -6.91 -11.74 -13.34
N PRO A 91 -7.65 -11.61 -14.47
CA PRO A 91 -9.08 -11.96 -14.49
C PRO A 91 -9.36 -13.44 -14.19
N GLU A 92 -8.51 -14.35 -14.69
CA GLU A 92 -8.63 -15.79 -14.44
C GLU A 92 -8.52 -16.09 -12.93
N LEU A 93 -7.47 -15.59 -12.29
CA LEU A 93 -7.21 -15.83 -10.87
C LEU A 93 -8.23 -15.13 -9.97
N LEU A 94 -8.75 -13.97 -10.37
CA LEU A 94 -9.85 -13.32 -9.65
C LEU A 94 -11.15 -14.13 -9.74
N ALA A 95 -11.47 -14.70 -10.91
CA ALA A 95 -12.63 -15.56 -11.06
C ALA A 95 -12.52 -16.82 -10.20
N GLU A 96 -11.32 -17.42 -10.15
CA GLU A 96 -11.04 -18.56 -9.26
C GLU A 96 -11.16 -18.17 -7.78
N LEU A 97 -10.62 -17.01 -7.39
CA LEU A 97 -10.69 -16.52 -6.02
C LEU A 97 -12.14 -16.35 -5.56
N VAL A 98 -13.03 -15.84 -6.42
CA VAL A 98 -14.46 -15.71 -6.12
C VAL A 98 -15.15 -17.07 -5.97
N GLN A 99 -14.73 -18.10 -6.71
CA GLN A 99 -15.26 -19.45 -6.51
C GLN A 99 -14.81 -20.06 -5.17
N GLN A 100 -13.56 -19.82 -4.76
CA GLN A 100 -13.03 -20.33 -3.50
C GLN A 100 -13.55 -19.55 -2.29
N LEU A 101 -13.81 -18.25 -2.47
CA LEU A 101 -14.31 -17.33 -1.45
C LEU A 101 -15.56 -16.60 -1.98
N PRO A 102 -16.73 -17.25 -2.01
CA PRO A 102 -17.96 -16.66 -2.56
C PRO A 102 -18.43 -15.42 -1.78
N GLU A 103 -17.97 -15.26 -0.54
CA GLU A 103 -18.16 -14.06 0.28
C GLU A 103 -17.43 -12.82 -0.25
N LEU A 104 -16.43 -12.99 -1.12
CA LEU A 104 -15.75 -11.90 -1.85
C LEU A 104 -16.46 -11.52 -3.15
N ALA A 105 -17.55 -12.20 -3.53
CA ALA A 105 -18.38 -11.78 -4.65
C ALA A 105 -19.04 -10.44 -4.31
N THR A 106 -18.35 -9.34 -4.62
CA THR A 106 -18.94 -8.01 -4.59
C THR A 106 -20.06 -7.96 -5.65
N PRO A 107 -21.21 -7.33 -5.37
CA PRO A 107 -22.17 -7.04 -6.43
C PRO A 107 -21.46 -6.17 -7.46
N THR A 108 -21.52 -6.58 -8.73
CA THR A 108 -20.95 -5.87 -9.87
C THR A 108 -21.20 -4.36 -9.73
N PRO A 109 -20.17 -3.50 -9.67
CA PRO A 109 -20.40 -2.06 -9.65
C PRO A 109 -21.08 -1.69 -10.97
N THR A 110 -22.28 -1.12 -10.89
CA THR A 110 -22.92 -0.49 -12.04
C THR A 110 -21.93 0.52 -12.62
N PRO A 111 -21.54 0.42 -13.90
CA PRO A 111 -20.58 1.34 -14.48
C PRO A 111 -21.13 2.76 -14.37
N ALA A 112 -20.34 3.66 -13.76
CA ALA A 112 -20.62 5.08 -13.81
C ALA A 112 -20.56 5.54 -15.27
N PRO A 113 -21.46 6.43 -15.74
CA PRO A 113 -21.42 6.93 -17.11
C PRO A 113 -20.05 7.56 -17.39
N ILE A 114 -19.42 7.13 -18.49
CA ILE A 114 -18.14 7.69 -18.95
C ILE A 114 -18.39 9.15 -19.32
N GLN A 115 -17.76 10.07 -18.58
CA GLN A 115 -17.71 11.48 -18.95
C GLN A 115 -16.68 11.62 -20.08
N THR A 116 -17.13 11.85 -21.30
CA THR A 116 -16.24 12.21 -22.41
C THR A 116 -15.67 13.60 -22.16
N ILE A 117 -14.42 13.67 -21.67
CA ILE A 117 -13.68 14.92 -21.66
C ILE A 117 -13.12 15.16 -23.06
N THR A 118 -13.66 16.15 -23.77
CA THR A 118 -13.04 16.67 -24.99
C THR A 118 -11.72 17.35 -24.57
N PRO A 119 -10.56 16.94 -25.09
CA PRO A 119 -9.31 17.65 -24.83
C PRO A 119 -9.40 19.04 -25.46
N THR A 120 -9.52 20.08 -24.64
CA THR A 120 -9.26 21.45 -25.07
C THR A 120 -7.76 21.65 -25.05
N THR A 121 -7.14 21.67 -26.23
CA THR A 121 -5.75 22.12 -26.39
C THR A 121 -5.65 23.57 -25.89
N PRO A 122 -4.80 23.89 -24.91
CA PRO A 122 -4.49 25.29 -24.62
C PRO A 122 -3.82 25.86 -25.87
N ALA A 123 -4.44 26.85 -26.51
CA ALA A 123 -3.75 27.65 -27.50
C ALA A 123 -2.67 28.45 -26.77
N THR A 124 -1.46 27.91 -26.68
CA THR A 124 -0.28 28.72 -26.41
C THR A 124 -0.01 29.52 -27.68
N PRO A 125 -0.16 30.87 -27.68
CA PRO A 125 0.29 31.65 -28.82
C PRO A 125 1.81 31.48 -28.92
N LEU A 126 2.26 30.94 -30.05
CA LEU A 126 3.68 30.94 -30.40
C LEU A 126 4.10 32.41 -30.55
N PRO A 127 5.20 32.89 -29.93
CA PRO A 127 5.64 34.26 -30.15
C PRO A 127 6.00 34.45 -31.63
N GLU A 128 5.33 35.40 -32.27
CA GLU A 128 5.60 35.81 -33.65
C GLU A 128 6.92 36.58 -33.68
N ILE A 129 7.97 35.96 -34.24
CA ILE A 129 9.23 36.66 -34.52
C ILE A 129 9.02 37.44 -35.82
N ALA A 130 8.84 38.75 -35.71
CA ALA A 130 8.85 39.64 -36.87
C ALA A 130 10.23 39.64 -37.55
N PRO A 131 10.32 39.77 -38.88
CA PRO A 131 11.57 39.62 -39.63
C PRO A 131 12.57 40.78 -39.45
N ASP A 132 12.26 41.81 -38.67
CA ASP A 132 13.18 42.91 -38.36
C ASP A 132 13.35 43.05 -36.84
N GLY A 133 14.49 42.56 -36.33
CA GLY A 133 14.80 42.38 -34.91
C GLY A 133 14.69 43.61 -34.01
N THR A 134 13.46 43.95 -33.59
CA THR A 134 13.18 44.91 -32.52
C THR A 134 12.19 44.30 -31.53
N THR A 135 12.66 44.03 -30.31
CA THR A 135 11.82 43.63 -29.17
C THR A 135 11.12 44.85 -28.58
N SER A 136 9.79 44.87 -28.60
CA SER A 136 8.99 45.81 -27.80
C SER A 136 8.78 45.23 -26.39
N PRO A 137 8.98 45.99 -25.30
CA PRO A 137 8.90 45.47 -23.94
C PRO A 137 7.46 45.23 -23.51
N ALA A 138 7.30 44.25 -22.62
CA ALA A 138 6.05 43.85 -21.98
C ALA A 138 5.39 45.03 -21.25
N ALA A 139 4.07 45.18 -21.44
CA ALA A 139 3.25 46.03 -20.62
C ALA A 139 2.77 45.25 -19.40
N GLU A 140 3.13 45.74 -18.22
CA GLU A 140 2.58 45.39 -16.91
C GLU A 140 1.07 45.59 -16.85
N ASN A 141 0.38 44.64 -16.20
CA ASN A 141 -0.68 44.90 -15.22
C ASN A 141 -0.98 43.63 -14.41
#